data_AF-A0A2N9JJA2-F1
#
_entry.id   AF-A0A2N9JJA2-F1
#
_cell.length_a   1.000
_cell.length_b   1.000
_cell.length_c   1.000
_cell.angle_alpha   90.00
_cell.angle_beta   90.00
_cell.angle_gamma   90.00
#
_symmetry.space_group_name_H-M   'P 1'
#
loop_
_entity.id
_entity.type
_entity.pdbx_description
1 polymer ?
#
loop_
_entity_poly.entity_id
_entity_poly.type
_entity_poly.pdbx_seq_one_letter_code
_entity_poly.pdbx_strand_id
1 'polypeptide(L)'
;MYQPRRAGGSAFEQVAEHRPSRAVGPAPRAWYAAAANRLGAIFLGLAVTGTAGALTLAGTAAAAPIAAPMTTPDPSSRDAAISRADARPQIAAEDALAVAAATQELAEAELQPTKTMYAKKAVTVVAAPDADAKKVGSVKIAGKLTVTPETDGKYRLVEFKGEQAWVLKASLSNSKPSADQTADGSAPAATRSVPAGSVLGLKPVAMVVYRAVMARWDVKNVGGYRTHSLSVHQFGRAIDFMTYGNTAQGYAVRDFLVAHAKEFHVDHIIYRQQIWTPYNPTWRHMADRGSPTANHMDHVHVAVDNA
;
A
#
# COMPACT_ATOMS: atom_id res chain seq x y z
N MET A 1 -75.10 18.00 1.35
CA MET A 1 -74.81 19.46 1.29
C MET A 1 -73.52 19.60 0.50
N TYR A 2 -73.56 20.03 -0.76
CA TYR A 2 -73.67 21.41 -1.28
C TYR A 2 -72.30 22.03 -1.61
N GLN A 3 -71.93 21.87 -2.89
CA GLN A 3 -71.05 22.62 -3.81
C GLN A 3 -69.61 23.11 -3.44
N PRO A 4 -68.68 23.06 -4.41
CA PRO A 4 -67.35 23.71 -4.38
C PRO A 4 -67.25 24.99 -5.25
N ARG A 5 -66.14 25.75 -5.11
CA ARG A 5 -65.51 26.81 -5.98
C ARG A 5 -64.79 27.83 -5.04
N ARG A 6 -63.79 28.66 -5.42
CA ARG A 6 -63.15 29.00 -6.72
C ARG A 6 -61.70 29.47 -6.52
N ALA A 7 -60.98 29.74 -7.60
CA ALA A 7 -59.60 30.26 -7.67
C ALA A 7 -59.50 31.81 -7.67
N GLY A 8 -58.27 32.32 -7.59
CA GLY A 8 -57.86 33.74 -7.76
C GLY A 8 -57.44 34.41 -6.44
N GLY A 9 -56.53 35.39 -6.38
CA GLY A 9 -55.75 36.08 -7.42
C GLY A 9 -55.02 37.29 -6.79
N SER A 10 -53.90 37.73 -7.38
CA SER A 10 -52.93 38.72 -6.87
C SER A 10 -53.39 40.19 -6.73
N ALA A 11 -52.84 40.91 -5.73
CA ALA A 11 -52.31 42.32 -5.75
C ALA A 11 -52.16 42.81 -4.27
N PHE A 12 -51.03 43.33 -3.77
CA PHE A 12 -50.40 44.65 -4.01
C PHE A 12 -51.32 45.87 -3.77
N GLU A 13 -51.07 46.63 -2.69
CA GLU A 13 -50.57 48.04 -2.72
C GLU A 13 -50.10 48.44 -1.30
N GLN A 14 -49.65 49.69 -1.11
CA GLN A 14 -48.83 50.23 -0.01
C GLN A 14 -49.67 51.04 1.01
N VAL A 15 -49.02 51.53 2.09
CA VAL A 15 -48.82 52.97 2.37
C VAL A 15 -48.04 53.17 3.70
N ALA A 16 -47.01 54.05 3.65
CA ALA A 16 -46.45 55.01 4.65
C ALA A 16 -46.55 54.77 6.19
N GLU A 17 -45.72 55.33 7.08
CA GLU A 17 -44.44 56.05 7.05
C GLU A 17 -43.94 56.19 8.50
N HIS A 18 -42.63 56.04 8.78
CA HIS A 18 -41.93 56.94 9.73
C HIS A 18 -40.39 56.85 9.65
N ARG A 19 -39.77 58.01 9.47
CA ARG A 19 -38.38 58.38 9.79
C ARG A 19 -38.47 59.55 10.80
N PRO A 20 -37.40 59.99 11.50
CA PRO A 20 -35.98 59.94 11.11
C PRO A 20 -35.04 59.40 12.24
N SER A 21 -33.75 59.18 11.99
CA SER A 21 -32.72 60.21 12.24
C SER A 21 -31.38 59.87 11.57
N ARG A 22 -30.53 60.88 11.38
CA ARG A 22 -29.32 60.87 10.55
C ARG A 22 -28.10 61.23 11.39
N ALA A 23 -27.04 60.43 11.34
CA ALA A 23 -25.71 60.79 11.86
C ALA A 23 -24.62 60.25 10.92
N VAL A 24 -23.49 60.96 10.81
CA VAL A 24 -22.50 60.79 9.74
C VAL A 24 -21.09 60.63 10.31
N GLY A 25 -20.45 59.50 9.97
CA GLY A 25 -19.00 59.26 10.05
C GLY A 25 -18.36 59.21 11.45
N PRO A 26 -17.02 59.05 11.53
CA PRO A 26 -16.07 58.63 10.49
C PRO A 26 -15.37 57.30 10.82
N ALA A 27 -14.65 56.73 9.85
CA ALA A 27 -13.69 55.65 10.12
C ALA A 27 -12.32 56.23 10.51
N PRO A 28 -11.58 55.57 11.43
CA PRO A 28 -10.13 55.69 11.42
C PRO A 28 -9.36 54.36 11.60
N ARG A 29 -8.48 54.14 10.61
CA ARG A 29 -7.06 53.74 10.75
C ARG A 29 -6.65 52.34 11.26
N ALA A 30 -5.91 51.68 10.38
CA ALA A 30 -5.09 50.50 10.65
C ALA A 30 -3.86 50.79 11.54
N TRP A 31 -3.49 49.79 12.34
CA TRP A 31 -2.23 49.58 13.05
C TRP A 31 -2.00 48.04 13.11
N TYR A 32 -0.82 47.43 13.21
CA TYR A 32 0.62 47.73 13.03
C TYR A 32 1.26 46.31 12.86
N ALA A 33 2.34 46.00 12.13
CA ALA A 33 3.32 46.74 11.34
C ALA A 33 4.04 45.77 10.36
N ALA A 34 4.77 46.30 9.37
CA ALA A 34 5.68 45.50 8.56
C ALA A 34 6.99 45.20 9.32
N ALA A 35 7.45 43.94 9.28
CA ALA A 35 8.81 43.57 9.66
C ALA A 35 9.62 43.23 8.39
N ALA A 36 10.27 44.24 7.83
CA ALA A 36 11.25 44.03 6.77
C ALA A 36 12.60 43.69 7.41
N ASN A 37 13.14 42.50 7.15
CA ASN A 37 14.55 42.19 7.41
C ASN A 37 15.30 42.01 6.09
N ARG A 38 16.13 43.01 5.76
CA ARG A 38 17.13 42.94 4.71
C ARG A 38 18.46 42.47 5.31
N LEU A 39 18.77 41.20 5.09
CA LEU A 39 20.13 40.66 5.04
C LEU A 39 20.08 39.71 3.83
N GLY A 40 20.97 39.71 2.85
CA GLY A 40 22.32 40.25 2.77
C GLY A 40 22.98 39.30 1.78
N ALA A 41 23.15 39.73 0.53
CA ALA A 41 23.60 38.84 -0.54
C ALA A 41 25.07 38.44 -0.31
N ILE A 42 25.33 37.14 -0.14
CA ILE A 42 26.68 36.58 -0.23
C ILE A 42 26.69 35.64 -1.42
N PHE A 43 27.37 36.07 -2.48
CA PHE A 43 27.77 35.18 -3.57
C PHE A 43 28.89 34.27 -3.06
N LEU A 44 28.72 32.96 -3.21
CA LEU A 44 29.86 32.05 -3.29
C LEU A 44 29.62 31.09 -4.46
N GLY A 45 30.22 31.43 -5.60
CA GLY A 45 30.28 30.52 -6.72
C GLY A 45 31.31 29.42 -6.44
N LEU A 46 30.91 28.16 -6.58
CA LEU A 46 31.85 27.06 -6.72
C LEU A 46 31.52 26.28 -7.98
N ALA A 47 32.23 26.61 -9.06
CA ALA A 47 32.30 25.74 -10.22
C ALA A 47 33.24 24.57 -9.89
N VAL A 48 32.77 23.34 -10.06
CA VAL A 48 33.64 22.17 -10.22
C VAL A 48 33.25 21.50 -11.52
N THR A 49 34.21 21.52 -12.44
CA THR A 49 34.13 20.89 -13.76
C THR A 49 34.01 19.38 -13.65
N GLY A 50 33.17 18.77 -14.50
CA GLY A 50 33.12 17.33 -14.63
C GLY A 50 34.36 16.75 -15.33
N THR A 51 34.73 15.54 -14.95
CA THR A 51 35.65 14.68 -15.71
C THR A 51 35.02 13.30 -15.88
N ALA A 52 34.90 12.86 -17.13
CA ALA A 52 34.53 11.49 -17.45
C ALA A 52 35.73 10.57 -17.23
N GLY A 53 35.50 9.42 -16.59
CA GLY A 53 36.51 8.38 -16.37
C GLY A 53 36.00 7.02 -16.82
N ALA A 54 36.08 6.74 -18.11
CA ALA A 54 35.87 5.39 -18.63
C ALA A 54 37.13 4.56 -18.36
N LEU A 55 37.00 3.39 -17.73
CA LEU A 55 38.09 2.43 -17.59
C LEU A 55 37.68 1.09 -18.21
N THR A 56 37.98 0.95 -19.50
CA THR A 56 37.98 -0.34 -20.19
C THR A 56 39.36 -0.97 -20.10
N LEU A 57 39.46 -2.14 -19.47
CA LEU A 57 40.63 -3.01 -19.58
C LEU A 57 40.18 -4.40 -20.02
N ALA A 58 40.37 -4.69 -21.31
CA ALA A 58 40.29 -6.04 -21.84
C ALA A 58 41.61 -6.76 -21.57
N GLY A 59 41.54 -8.05 -21.22
CA GLY A 59 42.71 -8.88 -20.93
C GLY A 59 42.33 -10.35 -20.93
N THR A 60 42.40 -10.99 -22.10
CA THR A 60 42.02 -12.39 -22.33
C THR A 60 43.16 -13.38 -22.13
N ALA A 61 42.94 -14.42 -21.31
CA ALA A 61 43.55 -15.75 -21.45
C ALA A 61 42.63 -16.75 -20.69
N ALA A 62 41.90 -17.69 -21.31
CA ALA A 62 42.29 -18.83 -22.15
C ALA A 62 42.47 -20.15 -21.36
N ALA A 63 41.43 -21.00 -21.47
CA ALA A 63 41.40 -22.48 -21.42
C ALA A 63 41.82 -23.27 -20.14
N ALA A 64 40.90 -24.14 -19.71
CA ALA A 64 41.11 -25.36 -18.90
C ALA A 64 41.69 -26.50 -19.78
N PRO A 65 41.92 -27.77 -19.34
CA PRO A 65 41.39 -28.57 -18.20
C PRO A 65 42.51 -28.97 -17.18
N ILE A 66 42.46 -29.92 -16.23
CA ILE A 66 41.94 -31.31 -16.20
C ILE A 66 41.77 -31.86 -14.76
N ALA A 67 40.84 -32.82 -14.62
CA ALA A 67 40.78 -33.95 -13.67
C ALA A 67 40.83 -33.76 -12.14
N ALA A 68 39.88 -34.41 -11.45
CA ALA A 68 39.86 -34.63 -10.00
C ALA A 68 40.76 -35.83 -9.59
N PRO A 69 40.91 -36.07 -8.27
CA PRO A 69 40.14 -37.20 -7.72
C PRO A 69 39.36 -36.87 -6.44
N MET A 70 38.36 -37.70 -6.15
CA MET A 70 37.55 -37.63 -4.92
C MET A 70 38.29 -38.20 -3.72
N THR A 71 38.04 -37.63 -2.53
CA THR A 71 38.26 -38.30 -1.24
C THR A 71 37.02 -38.15 -0.35
N THR A 72 36.43 -39.28 0.02
CA THR A 72 35.37 -39.39 1.03
C THR A 72 35.96 -39.61 2.41
N PRO A 73 35.31 -39.13 3.48
CA PRO A 73 35.37 -39.77 4.79
C PRO A 73 34.11 -40.60 5.07
N ASP A 74 34.32 -41.81 5.57
CA ASP A 74 33.32 -42.77 6.03
C ASP A 74 32.72 -42.37 7.40
N PRO A 75 31.40 -42.43 7.63
CA PRO A 75 30.79 -42.11 8.92
C PRO A 75 30.70 -43.34 9.84
N SER A 76 31.75 -43.60 10.62
CA SER A 76 31.77 -44.69 11.61
C SER A 76 32.27 -44.24 13.00
N SER A 77 31.33 -43.84 13.86
CA SER A 77 31.48 -43.90 15.34
C SER A 77 30.10 -43.89 16.02
N ARG A 78 29.81 -44.95 16.77
CA ARG A 78 28.72 -45.07 17.74
C ARG A 78 29.31 -45.11 19.14
N ASP A 79 28.42 -44.95 20.13
CA ASP A 79 28.63 -45.05 21.58
C ASP A 79 29.36 -43.84 22.21
N ALA A 80 29.03 -43.37 23.41
CA ALA A 80 28.10 -43.91 24.42
C ALA A 80 27.26 -42.79 25.09
N ALA A 81 26.14 -43.19 25.71
CA ALA A 81 25.27 -42.29 26.46
C ALA A 81 25.77 -42.04 27.90
N ILE A 82 25.52 -40.83 28.43
CA ILE A 82 25.41 -40.59 29.87
C ILE A 82 24.15 -39.78 30.14
N SER A 83 23.26 -40.34 30.97
CA SER A 83 22.01 -39.71 31.38
C SER A 83 22.21 -38.73 32.54
N ARG A 84 21.47 -37.62 32.52
CA ARG A 84 20.73 -37.16 33.70
C ARG A 84 19.57 -36.24 33.30
N ALA A 85 18.43 -36.44 33.96
CA ALA A 85 17.26 -35.61 33.80
C ALA A 85 17.28 -34.52 34.87
N ASP A 86 17.06 -33.28 34.46
CA ASP A 86 16.62 -32.19 35.34
C ASP A 86 15.48 -31.45 34.64
N ALA A 87 14.37 -31.29 35.35
CA ALA A 87 13.18 -30.62 34.85
C ALA A 87 12.88 -29.42 35.75
N ARG A 88 13.00 -28.18 35.23
CA ARG A 88 12.19 -27.02 35.66
C ARG A 88 12.32 -25.82 34.71
N PRO A 89 11.43 -24.82 34.79
CA PRO A 89 11.11 -23.93 33.66
C PRO A 89 11.62 -22.49 33.80
N GLN A 90 11.73 -21.81 32.67
CA GLN A 90 11.72 -20.35 32.52
C GLN A 90 10.74 -20.07 31.37
N ILE A 91 9.53 -19.52 31.57
CA ILE A 91 9.20 -18.18 32.11
C ILE A 91 9.87 -17.07 31.29
N ALA A 92 9.01 -16.30 30.63
CA ALA A 92 9.22 -15.04 29.91
C ALA A 92 10.55 -14.30 30.18
N ALA A 93 11.37 -14.15 29.13
CA ALA A 93 12.57 -13.31 29.16
C ALA A 93 12.95 -12.64 27.80
N GLU A 94 12.10 -12.73 26.76
CA GLU A 94 12.35 -12.05 25.47
C GLU A 94 11.42 -10.85 25.22
N ASP A 95 10.36 -10.73 26.01
CA ASP A 95 9.52 -9.51 26.14
C ASP A 95 10.21 -8.42 27.02
N ALA A 96 11.54 -8.50 27.15
CA ALA A 96 12.38 -7.70 28.04
C ALA A 96 13.55 -6.99 27.34
N LEU A 97 13.74 -7.18 26.02
CA LEU A 97 14.71 -6.39 25.22
C LEU A 97 14.03 -5.26 24.43
N ALA A 98 13.04 -4.60 25.05
CA ALA A 98 12.26 -3.53 24.44
C ALA A 98 12.53 -2.12 25.02
N VAL A 99 13.43 -1.94 26.00
CA VAL A 99 13.40 -0.74 26.87
C VAL A 99 14.72 0.07 27.00
N ALA A 100 15.93 -0.51 26.85
CA ALA A 100 17.13 0.14 27.42
C ALA A 100 18.39 0.25 26.53
N ALA A 101 18.35 -0.02 25.22
CA ALA A 101 19.51 0.21 24.35
C ALA A 101 19.13 0.53 22.90
N ALA A 102 19.43 1.71 22.34
CA ALA A 102 19.63 3.00 22.99
C ALA A 102 19.16 4.05 21.96
N THR A 103 18.36 5.01 22.41
CA THR A 103 18.16 6.33 21.78
C THR A 103 18.83 6.54 20.42
N GLN A 104 18.11 6.27 19.33
CA GLN A 104 18.15 7.22 18.22
C GLN A 104 17.46 8.48 18.71
N GLU A 105 18.28 9.28 19.38
CA GLU A 105 18.06 10.67 19.69
C GLU A 105 17.46 11.38 18.48
N LEU A 106 16.52 12.27 18.79
CA LEU A 106 15.76 13.10 17.88
C LEU A 106 16.66 13.80 16.85
N ALA A 107 16.88 13.14 15.71
CA ALA A 107 16.77 13.84 14.44
C ALA A 107 15.29 14.17 14.21
N GLU A 108 14.77 15.09 15.03
CA GLU A 108 13.76 16.06 14.64
C GLU A 108 14.38 16.79 13.44
N ALA A 109 14.31 16.16 12.26
CA ALA A 109 14.83 16.74 11.04
C ALA A 109 13.99 17.99 10.79
N GLU A 110 14.56 19.15 11.16
CA GLU A 110 13.98 20.47 10.91
C GLU A 110 13.35 20.44 9.53
N LEU A 111 12.05 20.71 9.48
CA LEU A 111 11.19 20.50 8.32
C LEU A 111 11.62 21.42 7.17
N GLN A 112 12.68 21.02 6.47
CA GLN A 112 13.04 21.57 5.17
C GLN A 112 11.79 21.46 4.29
N PRO A 113 11.38 22.53 3.60
CA PRO A 113 10.06 22.63 3.00
C PRO A 113 9.94 21.76 1.75
N THR A 114 9.84 20.44 1.95
CA THR A 114 9.33 19.49 0.98
C THR A 114 7.88 19.86 0.73
N LYS A 115 7.63 20.66 -0.31
CA LYS A 115 6.31 21.04 -0.84
C LYS A 115 5.48 19.83 -1.33
N THR A 116 5.80 18.63 -0.90
CA THR A 116 5.29 17.35 -1.39
C THR A 116 5.56 16.25 -0.36
N MET A 117 4.50 15.56 0.05
CA MET A 117 4.55 14.22 0.64
C MET A 117 3.63 13.27 -0.15
N TYR A 118 3.66 11.99 0.19
CA TYR A 118 2.83 10.94 -0.42
C TYR A 118 1.93 10.26 0.61
N ALA A 119 0.73 9.88 0.19
CA ALA A 119 -0.20 9.06 0.96
C ALA A 119 0.33 7.61 1.14
N LYS A 120 0.55 7.17 2.39
CA LYS A 120 0.93 5.78 2.74
C LYS A 120 -0.21 4.77 2.61
N LYS A 121 -1.45 5.23 2.79
CA LYS A 121 -2.73 4.51 2.67
C LYS A 121 -3.76 5.49 2.11
N ALA A 122 -4.99 5.07 1.85
CA ALA A 122 -6.05 6.04 1.53
C ALA A 122 -6.22 7.06 2.68
N VAL A 123 -6.01 8.35 2.40
CA VAL A 123 -6.01 9.41 3.41
C VAL A 123 -7.30 10.19 3.32
N THR A 124 -8.08 10.23 4.41
CA THR A 124 -9.22 11.14 4.50
C THR A 124 -8.72 12.56 4.75
N VAL A 125 -9.26 13.52 3.99
CA VAL A 125 -8.97 14.95 4.13
C VAL A 125 -10.14 15.60 4.88
N VAL A 126 -9.87 16.33 5.96
CA VAL A 126 -10.87 16.95 6.83
C VAL A 126 -10.70 18.47 6.91
N ALA A 127 -11.80 19.19 7.15
CA ALA A 127 -11.81 20.66 7.19
C ALA A 127 -11.09 21.28 8.40
N ALA A 128 -10.96 20.52 9.50
CA ALA A 128 -10.36 20.95 10.76
C ALA A 128 -9.53 19.79 11.35
N PRO A 129 -8.55 20.05 12.22
CA PRO A 129 -7.67 19.04 12.81
C PRO A 129 -8.33 18.23 13.94
N ASP A 130 -9.53 17.72 13.68
CA ASP A 130 -10.35 16.99 14.64
C ASP A 130 -10.84 15.63 14.08
N ALA A 131 -11.25 14.71 14.95
CA ALA A 131 -11.72 13.38 14.57
C ALA A 131 -13.11 13.39 13.92
N ASP A 132 -13.99 14.29 14.38
CA ASP A 132 -15.38 14.42 13.95
C ASP A 132 -15.56 15.54 12.90
N ALA A 133 -14.46 16.20 12.53
CA ALA A 133 -14.41 17.22 11.49
C ALA A 133 -15.00 16.74 10.14
N LYS A 134 -15.69 17.68 9.46
CA LYS A 134 -16.27 17.44 8.14
C LYS A 134 -15.21 16.96 7.15
N LYS A 135 -15.44 15.79 6.54
CA LYS A 135 -14.61 15.22 5.48
C LYS A 135 -14.81 16.02 4.19
N VAL A 136 -13.73 16.62 3.68
CA VAL A 136 -13.72 17.44 2.45
C VAL A 136 -13.23 16.64 1.23
N GLY A 137 -12.58 15.51 1.46
CA GLY A 137 -12.16 14.62 0.39
C GLY A 137 -11.43 13.37 0.86
N SER A 138 -10.87 12.64 -0.10
CA SER A 138 -9.99 11.51 0.14
C SER A 138 -8.90 11.47 -0.93
N VAL A 139 -7.69 11.10 -0.53
CA VAL A 139 -6.51 10.96 -1.38
C VAL A 139 -6.17 9.48 -1.46
N LYS A 140 -6.06 8.95 -2.68
CA LYS A 140 -5.64 7.56 -2.91
C LYS A 140 -4.20 7.35 -2.43
N ILE A 141 -3.87 6.12 -2.04
CA ILE A 141 -2.50 5.70 -1.73
C ILE A 141 -1.55 6.06 -2.88
N ALA A 142 -0.30 6.40 -2.51
CA ALA A 142 0.73 6.98 -3.39
C ALA A 142 0.33 8.31 -4.08
N GLY A 143 -0.82 8.90 -3.73
CA GLY A 143 -1.22 10.24 -4.14
C GLY A 143 -0.27 11.31 -3.59
N LYS A 144 0.11 12.25 -4.46
CA LYS A 144 0.96 13.40 -4.14
C LYS A 144 0.14 14.47 -3.42
N LEU A 145 0.65 14.99 -2.31
CA LEU A 145 0.03 16.05 -1.51
C LEU A 145 1.01 17.19 -1.27
N THR A 146 0.59 18.43 -1.54
CA THR A 146 1.33 19.62 -1.12
C THR A 146 1.11 19.81 0.37
N VAL A 147 2.17 19.66 1.17
CA VAL A 147 2.10 19.82 2.64
C VAL A 147 2.69 21.15 3.07
N THR A 148 2.18 21.71 4.17
CA THR A 148 2.80 22.86 4.83
C THR A 148 3.57 22.40 6.09
N PRO A 149 4.45 23.24 6.66
CA PRO A 149 5.09 22.95 7.94
C PRO A 149 4.12 22.84 9.12
N GLU A 150 2.93 23.45 9.00
CA GLU A 150 1.94 23.60 10.07
C GLU A 150 1.28 22.27 10.46
N THR A 151 1.19 22.03 11.78
CA THR A 151 0.61 20.82 12.35
C THR A 151 -0.18 21.15 13.61
N ASP A 152 -1.29 20.45 13.81
CA ASP A 152 -2.09 20.52 15.03
C ASP A 152 -2.33 19.08 15.52
N GLY A 153 -1.83 18.78 16.72
CA GLY A 153 -1.86 17.45 17.33
C GLY A 153 -1.37 16.34 16.40
N LYS A 154 -2.31 15.48 15.97
CA LYS A 154 -2.06 14.34 15.05
C LYS A 154 -2.19 14.68 13.56
N TYR A 155 -2.61 15.90 13.23
CA TYR A 155 -2.85 16.37 11.86
C TYR A 155 -1.71 17.28 11.34
N ARG A 156 -1.63 17.39 10.02
CA ARG A 156 -0.80 18.34 9.28
C ARG A 156 -1.68 19.07 8.26
N LEU A 157 -1.42 20.36 8.08
CA LEU A 157 -2.12 21.16 7.09
C LEU A 157 -1.54 20.88 5.69
N VAL A 158 -2.43 20.78 4.71
CA VAL A 158 -2.14 20.46 3.31
C VAL A 158 -2.99 21.32 2.38
N GLU A 159 -2.49 21.55 1.18
CA GLU A 159 -3.26 22.16 0.11
C GLU A 159 -3.96 21.05 -0.69
N PHE A 160 -5.29 21.06 -0.70
CA PHE A 160 -6.11 20.09 -1.40
C PHE A 160 -7.12 20.84 -2.30
N LYS A 161 -6.98 20.67 -3.62
CA LYS A 161 -7.79 21.35 -4.64
C LYS A 161 -7.75 22.89 -4.59
N GLY A 162 -6.66 23.48 -4.07
CA GLY A 162 -6.51 24.93 -3.88
C GLY A 162 -7.10 25.47 -2.59
N GLU A 163 -7.65 24.61 -1.72
CA GLU A 163 -8.09 24.96 -0.37
C GLU A 163 -7.15 24.38 0.69
N GLN A 164 -7.08 25.03 1.85
CA GLN A 164 -6.38 24.52 3.03
C GLN A 164 -7.23 23.46 3.74
N ALA A 165 -6.65 22.29 4.00
CA ALA A 165 -7.32 21.20 4.69
C ALA A 165 -6.34 20.35 5.51
N TRP A 166 -6.84 19.46 6.36
CA TRP A 166 -6.05 18.71 7.33
C TRP A 166 -6.05 17.21 7.03
N VAL A 167 -4.90 16.55 7.27
CA VAL A 167 -4.72 15.09 7.14
C VAL A 167 -3.88 14.53 8.29
N LEU A 168 -4.04 13.24 8.59
CA LEU A 168 -3.28 12.57 9.65
C LEU A 168 -1.80 12.42 9.29
N LYS A 169 -0.90 12.89 10.17
CA LYS A 169 0.57 12.77 10.01
C LYS A 169 1.03 11.33 9.79
N ALA A 170 0.44 10.39 10.53
CA ALA A 170 0.76 8.96 10.43
C ALA A 170 0.51 8.37 9.03
N SER A 171 -0.38 8.97 8.25
CA SER A 171 -0.75 8.52 6.90
C SER A 171 0.13 9.09 5.78
N LEU A 172 1.13 9.91 6.11
CA LEU A 172 2.04 10.56 5.13
C LEU A 172 3.44 9.93 5.11
N SER A 173 4.10 10.00 3.95
CA SER A 173 5.49 9.57 3.69
C SER A 173 6.26 10.63 2.91
N ASN A 174 7.56 10.76 3.18
CA ASN A 174 8.46 11.59 2.37
C ASN A 174 8.82 10.92 1.03
N SER A 175 8.79 9.59 0.97
CA SER A 175 8.99 8.80 -0.25
C SER A 175 7.67 8.27 -0.80
N LYS A 176 7.58 8.13 -2.12
CA LYS A 176 6.45 7.45 -2.77
C LYS A 176 6.46 5.96 -2.37
N PRO A 177 5.32 5.38 -1.90
CA PRO A 177 5.23 3.94 -1.64
C PRO A 177 5.63 3.09 -2.85
N SER A 178 6.15 1.89 -2.60
CA SER A 178 6.42 0.90 -3.66
C SER A 178 5.12 0.43 -4.33
N ALA A 179 5.24 -0.27 -5.46
CA ALA A 179 4.09 -0.88 -6.12
C ALA A 179 3.36 -1.86 -5.17
N ASP A 180 4.12 -2.68 -4.45
CA ASP A 180 3.59 -3.69 -3.50
C ASP A 180 2.88 -3.04 -2.31
N GLN A 181 3.48 -2.00 -1.72
CA GLN A 181 2.85 -1.20 -0.67
C GLN A 181 1.57 -0.51 -1.17
N THR A 182 1.58 -0.07 -2.43
CA THR A 182 0.40 0.52 -3.09
C THR A 182 -0.71 -0.51 -3.29
N ALA A 183 -0.35 -1.76 -3.62
CA ALA A 183 -1.29 -2.86 -3.82
C ALA A 183 -1.94 -3.32 -2.50
N ASP A 184 -1.15 -3.61 -1.45
CA ASP A 184 -1.67 -3.95 -0.11
C ASP A 184 -2.56 -2.82 0.43
N GLY A 185 -2.07 -1.58 0.44
CA GLY A 185 -2.83 -0.43 0.93
C GLY A 185 -4.02 -0.01 0.04
N SER A 186 -4.20 -0.63 -1.13
CA SER A 186 -5.41 -0.54 -1.98
C SER A 186 -6.36 -1.72 -1.81
N ALA A 187 -5.93 -2.81 -1.18
CA ALA A 187 -6.76 -4.00 -1.00
C ALA A 187 -7.95 -3.68 -0.07
N PRO A 188 -9.15 -4.24 -0.33
CA PRO A 188 -10.28 -4.11 0.58
C PRO A 188 -9.95 -4.67 1.97
N ALA A 189 -10.65 -4.17 2.99
CA ALA A 189 -10.60 -4.77 4.33
C ALA A 189 -11.13 -6.22 4.29
N ALA A 190 -10.53 -7.10 5.09
CA ALA A 190 -10.90 -8.50 5.19
C ALA A 190 -12.17 -8.67 6.06
N THR A 191 -13.35 -8.42 5.49
CA THR A 191 -14.64 -8.40 6.20
C THR A 191 -15.59 -9.55 5.84
N ARG A 192 -15.32 -10.30 4.77
CA ARG A 192 -16.17 -11.44 4.34
C ARG A 192 -15.83 -12.68 5.16
N SER A 193 -16.85 -13.44 5.55
CA SER A 193 -16.67 -14.74 6.21
C SER A 193 -16.03 -15.76 5.26
N VAL A 194 -15.15 -16.60 5.81
CA VAL A 194 -14.39 -17.62 5.07
C VAL A 194 -14.36 -18.95 5.85
N PRO A 195 -14.33 -20.10 5.17
CA PRO A 195 -14.40 -21.41 5.83
C PRO A 195 -13.16 -21.71 6.69
N ALA A 196 -13.40 -22.20 7.91
CA ALA A 196 -12.36 -22.63 8.86
C ALA A 196 -11.75 -24.02 8.53
N GLY A 197 -12.46 -24.85 7.78
CA GLY A 197 -11.93 -26.09 7.18
C GLY A 197 -11.21 -25.85 5.85
N SER A 198 -10.61 -26.91 5.30
CA SER A 198 -10.18 -26.92 3.88
C SER A 198 -11.41 -27.04 2.98
N VAL A 199 -11.36 -26.38 1.82
CA VAL A 199 -12.35 -26.48 0.74
C VAL A 199 -11.65 -26.75 -0.58
N LEU A 200 -12.39 -27.23 -1.58
CA LEU A 200 -11.88 -27.46 -2.94
C LEU A 200 -10.64 -28.38 -2.99
N GLY A 201 -10.46 -29.27 -2.01
CA GLY A 201 -9.29 -30.17 -1.89
C GLY A 201 -7.95 -29.46 -1.66
N LEU A 202 -7.95 -28.19 -1.22
CA LEU A 202 -6.74 -27.39 -1.06
C LEU A 202 -5.90 -27.83 0.15
N LYS A 203 -4.57 -27.76 0.01
CA LYS A 203 -3.61 -27.95 1.10
C LYS A 203 -3.64 -26.76 2.07
N PRO A 204 -3.19 -26.92 3.34
CA PRO A 204 -3.20 -25.84 4.34
C PRO A 204 -2.54 -24.54 3.87
N VAL A 205 -1.39 -24.60 3.19
CA VAL A 205 -0.70 -23.43 2.61
C VAL A 205 -1.57 -22.68 1.59
N ALA A 206 -2.20 -23.39 0.64
CA ALA A 206 -3.13 -22.79 -0.31
C ALA A 206 -4.39 -22.24 0.39
N MET A 207 -4.85 -22.87 1.47
CA MET A 207 -5.99 -22.35 2.24
C MET A 207 -5.73 -20.99 2.91
N VAL A 208 -4.47 -20.64 3.22
CA VAL A 208 -4.12 -19.27 3.68
C VAL A 208 -4.42 -18.26 2.57
N VAL A 209 -3.93 -18.52 1.36
CA VAL A 209 -4.15 -17.67 0.17
C VAL A 209 -5.63 -17.55 -0.19
N TYR A 210 -6.34 -18.68 -0.19
CA TYR A 210 -7.79 -18.73 -0.40
C TYR A 210 -8.52 -17.79 0.57
N ARG A 211 -8.22 -17.89 1.88
CA ARG A 211 -8.85 -17.05 2.90
C ARG A 211 -8.48 -15.58 2.75
N ALA A 212 -7.21 -15.27 2.50
CA ALA A 212 -6.74 -13.90 2.36
C ALA A 212 -7.43 -13.14 1.22
N VAL A 213 -7.65 -13.81 0.08
CA VAL A 213 -8.39 -13.26 -1.07
C VAL A 213 -9.90 -13.25 -0.81
N MET A 214 -10.48 -14.38 -0.39
CA MET A 214 -11.92 -14.49 -0.20
C MET A 214 -12.47 -13.61 0.93
N ALA A 215 -11.66 -13.27 1.94
CA ALA A 215 -12.09 -12.32 2.99
C ALA A 215 -12.25 -10.88 2.46
N ARG A 216 -11.59 -10.53 1.35
CA ARG A 216 -11.50 -9.16 0.80
C ARG A 216 -12.34 -8.95 -0.47
N TRP A 217 -12.39 -9.93 -1.37
CA TRP A 217 -13.07 -9.82 -2.68
C TRP A 217 -14.24 -10.79 -2.82
N ASP A 218 -15.26 -10.37 -3.56
CA ASP A 218 -16.45 -11.17 -3.87
C ASP A 218 -16.22 -12.04 -5.13
N VAL A 219 -15.26 -12.96 -5.05
CA VAL A 219 -15.02 -13.96 -6.09
C VAL A 219 -16.09 -15.05 -5.97
N LYS A 220 -16.88 -15.28 -7.04
CA LYS A 220 -18.02 -16.21 -7.00
C LYS A 220 -17.63 -17.66 -7.23
N ASN A 221 -16.76 -17.90 -8.21
CA ASN A 221 -16.30 -19.24 -8.58
C ASN A 221 -14.79 -19.32 -8.32
N VAL A 222 -14.34 -20.42 -7.71
CA VAL A 222 -12.92 -20.67 -7.42
C VAL A 222 -12.55 -22.08 -7.81
N GLY A 223 -11.51 -22.24 -8.64
CA GLY A 223 -10.91 -23.54 -8.95
C GLY A 223 -9.90 -23.95 -7.88
N GLY A 224 -9.82 -25.26 -7.60
CA GLY A 224 -8.89 -25.83 -6.61
C GLY A 224 -8.29 -27.15 -7.10
N TYR A 225 -8.35 -28.20 -6.27
CA TYR A 225 -7.84 -29.53 -6.57
C TYR A 225 -8.50 -30.17 -7.81
N ARG A 226 -7.69 -30.83 -8.66
CA ARG A 226 -8.13 -31.55 -9.86
C ARG A 226 -7.22 -32.76 -10.13
N THR A 227 -7.74 -33.98 -9.99
CA THR A 227 -6.98 -35.26 -10.02
C THR A 227 -6.10 -35.47 -11.26
N HIS A 228 -6.52 -34.98 -12.43
CA HIS A 228 -5.82 -35.16 -13.70
C HIS A 228 -5.31 -33.85 -14.30
N SER A 229 -4.98 -32.86 -13.45
CA SER A 229 -4.36 -31.61 -13.93
C SER A 229 -2.86 -31.80 -14.17
N LEU A 230 -2.35 -31.23 -15.27
CA LEU A 230 -0.91 -31.17 -15.54
C LEU A 230 -0.16 -30.10 -14.73
N SER A 231 -0.85 -29.32 -13.89
CA SER A 231 -0.24 -28.35 -12.97
C SER A 231 -0.37 -28.78 -11.51
N VAL A 232 0.08 -27.93 -10.57
CA VAL A 232 0.02 -28.21 -9.13
C VAL A 232 -1.39 -28.22 -8.52
N HIS A 233 -2.45 -27.99 -9.32
CA HIS A 233 -3.83 -28.30 -8.90
C HIS A 233 -3.98 -29.78 -8.49
N GLN A 234 -3.27 -30.71 -9.14
CA GLN A 234 -3.31 -32.14 -8.78
C GLN A 234 -2.76 -32.43 -7.37
N PHE A 235 -2.06 -31.47 -6.76
CA PHE A 235 -1.53 -31.56 -5.39
C PHE A 235 -2.32 -30.71 -4.38
N GLY A 236 -3.37 -30.01 -4.84
CA GLY A 236 -4.13 -29.07 -4.01
C GLY A 236 -3.37 -27.79 -3.67
N ARG A 237 -2.36 -27.42 -4.48
CA ARG A 237 -1.47 -26.26 -4.28
C ARG A 237 -1.65 -25.14 -5.31
N ALA A 238 -2.76 -25.14 -6.04
CA ALA A 238 -3.12 -24.01 -6.92
C ALA A 238 -4.60 -23.65 -6.82
N ILE A 239 -4.87 -22.37 -7.05
CA ILE A 239 -6.18 -21.74 -6.93
C ILE A 239 -6.43 -20.89 -8.17
N ASP A 240 -7.62 -21.04 -8.78
CA ASP A 240 -8.09 -20.15 -9.85
C ASP A 240 -9.17 -19.22 -9.30
N PHE A 241 -8.86 -17.96 -9.08
CA PHE A 241 -9.86 -16.96 -8.69
C PHE A 241 -10.56 -16.43 -9.95
N MET A 242 -11.78 -16.92 -10.23
CA MET A 242 -12.50 -16.54 -11.45
C MET A 242 -13.00 -15.10 -11.38
N THR A 243 -12.49 -14.24 -12.25
CA THR A 243 -12.89 -12.82 -12.34
C THR A 243 -13.69 -12.50 -13.60
N TYR A 244 -13.65 -13.37 -14.60
CA TYR A 244 -14.33 -13.22 -15.90
C TYR A 244 -14.06 -11.83 -16.50
N GLY A 245 -15.10 -11.08 -16.86
CA GLY A 245 -14.99 -9.72 -17.38
C GLY A 245 -14.58 -8.64 -16.35
N ASN A 246 -14.54 -8.93 -15.04
CA ASN A 246 -14.12 -7.98 -14.02
C ASN A 246 -12.58 -7.90 -13.93
N THR A 247 -11.99 -7.29 -14.96
CA THR A 247 -10.53 -7.15 -15.09
C THR A 247 -9.93 -6.31 -13.96
N ALA A 248 -10.64 -5.30 -13.45
CA ALA A 248 -10.20 -4.48 -12.32
C ALA A 248 -10.02 -5.31 -11.03
N GLN A 249 -10.95 -6.21 -10.73
CA GLN A 249 -10.81 -7.15 -9.61
C GLN A 249 -9.65 -8.13 -9.83
N GLY A 250 -9.48 -8.63 -11.07
CA GLY A 250 -8.35 -9.52 -11.39
C GLY A 250 -6.99 -8.85 -11.20
N TYR A 251 -6.82 -7.61 -11.64
CA TYR A 251 -5.61 -6.83 -11.34
C TYR A 251 -5.41 -6.61 -9.83
N ALA A 252 -6.46 -6.23 -9.09
CA ALA A 252 -6.35 -6.02 -7.64
C ALA A 252 -5.96 -7.30 -6.87
N VAL A 253 -6.56 -8.45 -7.20
CA VAL A 253 -6.22 -9.74 -6.60
C VAL A 253 -4.79 -10.15 -6.96
N ARG A 254 -4.40 -10.03 -8.23
CA ARG A 254 -3.04 -10.34 -8.72
C ARG A 254 -1.98 -9.50 -8.01
N ASP A 255 -2.18 -8.19 -7.91
CA ASP A 255 -1.18 -7.28 -7.35
C ASP A 255 -1.06 -7.44 -5.83
N PHE A 256 -2.16 -7.77 -5.14
CA PHE A 256 -2.14 -8.19 -3.74
C PHE A 256 -1.36 -9.51 -3.53
N LEU A 257 -1.55 -10.50 -4.40
CA LEU A 257 -0.81 -11.77 -4.33
C LEU A 257 0.69 -11.57 -4.59
N VAL A 258 1.08 -10.64 -5.45
CA VAL A 258 2.49 -10.23 -5.64
C VAL A 258 3.03 -9.58 -4.36
N ALA A 259 2.30 -8.62 -3.78
CA ALA A 259 2.74 -7.91 -2.58
C ALA A 259 2.94 -8.82 -1.36
N HIS A 260 2.16 -9.90 -1.26
CA HIS A 260 2.25 -10.91 -0.19
C HIS A 260 2.96 -12.22 -0.61
N ALA A 261 3.63 -12.25 -1.76
CA ALA A 261 4.16 -13.49 -2.35
C ALA A 261 5.06 -14.29 -1.40
N LYS A 262 5.87 -13.61 -0.57
CA LYS A 262 6.72 -14.23 0.45
C LYS A 262 5.93 -14.84 1.61
N GLU A 263 4.90 -14.16 2.11
CA GLU A 263 4.03 -14.62 3.20
C GLU A 263 3.18 -15.82 2.77
N PHE A 264 2.78 -15.83 1.50
CA PHE A 264 1.90 -16.85 0.92
C PHE A 264 2.64 -18.04 0.30
N HIS A 265 3.98 -18.07 0.36
CA HIS A 265 4.82 -19.09 -0.29
C HIS A 265 4.45 -19.29 -1.77
N VAL A 266 4.23 -18.18 -2.48
CA VAL A 266 3.86 -18.19 -3.91
C VAL A 266 5.03 -18.71 -4.74
N ASP A 267 4.80 -19.75 -5.53
CA ASP A 267 5.72 -20.21 -6.58
C ASP A 267 5.57 -19.31 -7.82
N HIS A 268 4.34 -19.20 -8.33
CA HIS A 268 4.03 -18.34 -9.47
C HIS A 268 2.58 -17.84 -9.49
N ILE A 269 2.36 -16.74 -10.20
CA ILE A 269 1.03 -16.16 -10.47
C ILE A 269 0.89 -16.03 -11.98
N ILE A 270 -0.29 -16.39 -12.51
CA ILE A 270 -0.63 -16.21 -13.92
C ILE A 270 -1.90 -15.36 -14.04
N TYR A 271 -1.85 -14.31 -14.86
CA TYR A 271 -3.02 -13.52 -15.23
C TYR A 271 -2.83 -12.89 -16.61
N ARG A 272 -3.88 -12.89 -17.43
CA ARG A 272 -3.93 -12.28 -18.77
C ARG A 272 -2.71 -12.63 -19.63
N GLN A 273 -2.53 -13.94 -19.83
CA GLN A 273 -1.46 -14.56 -20.61
C GLN A 273 -0.03 -14.18 -20.20
N GLN A 274 0.16 -13.74 -18.95
CA GLN A 274 1.46 -13.43 -18.40
C GLN A 274 1.69 -14.19 -17.09
N ILE A 275 2.95 -14.57 -16.84
CA ILE A 275 3.42 -15.22 -15.63
C ILE A 275 4.38 -14.31 -14.86
N TRP A 276 4.30 -14.36 -13.53
CA TRP A 276 5.21 -13.72 -12.58
C TRP A 276 5.66 -14.75 -11.54
N THR A 277 6.91 -14.64 -11.06
CA THR A 277 7.50 -15.54 -10.05
C THR A 277 8.36 -14.72 -9.08
N PRO A 278 8.50 -15.07 -7.79
CA PRO A 278 9.31 -14.28 -6.85
C PRO A 278 10.80 -14.24 -7.22
N TYR A 279 11.33 -15.35 -7.73
CA TYR A 279 12.74 -15.48 -8.15
C TYR A 279 13.08 -14.73 -9.45
N ASN A 280 12.07 -14.28 -10.20
CA ASN A 280 12.21 -13.37 -11.33
C ASN A 280 10.97 -12.45 -11.32
N PRO A 281 10.98 -11.35 -10.54
CA PRO A 281 9.78 -10.60 -10.18
C PRO A 281 9.30 -9.65 -11.30
N THR A 282 9.30 -10.13 -12.54
CA THR A 282 8.86 -9.44 -13.75
C THR A 282 7.70 -10.21 -14.40
N TRP A 283 6.73 -9.49 -14.97
CA TRP A 283 5.67 -10.11 -15.77
C TRP A 283 6.21 -10.48 -17.15
N ARG A 284 5.99 -11.73 -17.56
CA ARG A 284 6.48 -12.30 -18.83
C ARG A 284 5.34 -12.90 -19.61
N HIS A 285 5.25 -12.64 -20.91
CA HIS A 285 4.25 -13.27 -21.77
C HIS A 285 4.45 -14.79 -21.85
N MET A 286 3.35 -15.53 -21.83
CA MET A 286 3.30 -16.96 -22.14
C MET A 286 2.95 -17.17 -23.62
N ALA A 287 3.31 -18.33 -24.16
CA ALA A 287 2.76 -18.80 -25.43
C ALA A 287 1.22 -18.90 -25.37
N ASP A 288 0.56 -18.81 -26.52
CA ASP A 288 -0.87 -19.08 -26.64
C ASP A 288 -1.15 -20.58 -26.42
N ARG A 289 -2.11 -20.86 -25.54
CA ARG A 289 -2.59 -22.20 -25.16
C ARG A 289 -3.96 -22.53 -25.75
N GLY A 290 -4.41 -21.77 -26.75
CA GLY A 290 -5.55 -22.07 -27.62
C GLY A 290 -6.94 -21.70 -27.08
N SER A 291 -7.05 -21.06 -25.91
CA SER A 291 -8.33 -20.54 -25.41
C SER A 291 -8.14 -19.43 -24.36
N PRO A 292 -9.13 -18.54 -24.16
CA PRO A 292 -9.07 -17.50 -23.11
C PRO A 292 -8.81 -18.06 -21.71
N THR A 293 -9.46 -19.17 -21.34
CA THR A 293 -9.26 -19.81 -20.04
C THR A 293 -7.89 -20.46 -19.93
N ALA A 294 -7.41 -21.19 -20.96
CA ALA A 294 -6.04 -21.73 -20.93
C ALA A 294 -4.97 -20.62 -20.88
N ASN A 295 -5.26 -19.45 -21.44
CA ASN A 295 -4.45 -18.23 -21.38
C ASN A 295 -4.68 -17.38 -20.11
N HIS A 296 -5.51 -17.85 -19.16
CA HIS A 296 -5.74 -17.17 -17.88
C HIS A 296 -6.30 -15.74 -18.05
N MET A 297 -7.13 -15.52 -19.07
CA MET A 297 -7.73 -14.22 -19.39
C MET A 297 -8.93 -13.89 -18.50
N ASP A 298 -9.53 -14.92 -17.89
CA ASP A 298 -10.78 -14.90 -17.12
C ASP A 298 -10.59 -15.22 -15.62
N HIS A 299 -9.37 -15.55 -15.19
CA HIS A 299 -9.06 -15.86 -13.79
C HIS A 299 -7.62 -15.52 -13.42
N VAL A 300 -7.40 -15.19 -12.14
CA VAL A 300 -6.06 -15.12 -11.55
C VAL A 300 -5.72 -16.50 -11.03
N HIS A 301 -4.69 -17.13 -11.58
CA HIS A 301 -4.13 -18.38 -11.06
C HIS A 301 -2.97 -18.07 -10.13
N VAL A 302 -2.91 -18.76 -9.00
CA VAL A 302 -1.75 -18.75 -8.10
C VAL A 302 -1.39 -20.17 -7.70
N ALA A 303 -0.11 -20.48 -7.80
CA ALA A 303 0.51 -21.69 -7.30
C ALA A 303 1.33 -21.35 -6.05
N VAL A 304 1.35 -22.28 -5.09
CA VAL A 304 2.15 -22.17 -3.87
C VAL A 304 3.06 -23.40 -3.72
N ASP A 305 4.23 -23.15 -3.14
CA ASP A 305 5.17 -24.19 -2.75
C ASP A 305 4.70 -24.94 -1.49
N ASN A 306 5.46 -25.98 -1.12
CA ASN A 306 5.42 -26.47 0.25
C ASN A 306 6.19 -25.47 1.12
N ALA A 307 5.57 -24.99 2.20
CA ALA A 307 6.23 -24.21 3.25
C ALA A 307 7.17 -25.09 4.09
#